data_AF-A0A9J8D3M6-F1
#
_entry.id   AF-A0A9J8D3M6-F1
#
_cell.length_a   1.000
_cell.length_b   1.000
_cell.length_c   1.000
_cell.angle_alpha   90.00
_cell.angle_beta   90.00
_cell.angle_gamma   90.00
#
_symmetry.space_group_name_H-M   'P 1'
#
loop_
_entity.id
_entity.type
_entity.pdbx_description
1 polymer ?
#
loop_
_entity_poly.entity_id
_entity_poly.type
_entity_poly.pdbx_seq_one_letter_code
_entity_poly.pdbx_strand_id
1 'polypeptide(L)'
;MICKGELEIRKILLESLNLQQEPRVSMSKMHNLREQWKASLRSSLTSAPGNSTFPEDSRNSSCCKQSCQVFIKDLGWERWVVYPESITFVQCRSCGSESTDVSAQCCKPTTHDIVPFVYMDDWSSLVLSSVSLIRECGCDPGEETQDPEVMTPS
;
A
#
# COMPACT_ATOMS: atom_id res chain seq x y z
N MET A 1 11.52 -11.47 -5.26
CA MET A 1 11.91 -11.12 -3.88
C MET A 1 10.62 -10.86 -3.12
N ILE A 2 10.23 -11.74 -2.19
CA ILE A 2 8.96 -11.65 -1.45
C ILE A 2 9.16 -10.64 -0.32
N CYS A 3 8.19 -9.75 -0.10
CA CYS A 3 8.17 -8.87 1.07
C CYS A 3 8.31 -9.71 2.35
N LYS A 4 9.17 -9.31 3.29
CA LYS A 4 9.20 -9.99 4.60
C LYS A 4 7.83 -9.80 5.28
N GLY A 5 7.16 -10.90 5.64
CA GLY A 5 5.86 -10.85 6.33
C GLY A 5 4.62 -10.94 5.42
N GLU A 6 4.60 -11.87 4.47
CA GLU A 6 3.43 -12.14 3.60
C GLU A 6 2.11 -12.31 4.38
N LEU A 7 2.14 -13.01 5.52
CA LEU A 7 0.96 -13.19 6.38
C LEU A 7 0.44 -11.86 6.95
N GLU A 8 1.35 -10.97 7.34
CA GLU A 8 1.00 -9.66 7.88
C GLU A 8 0.39 -8.78 6.77
N ILE A 9 0.95 -8.83 5.58
CA ILE A 9 0.43 -8.12 4.41
C ILE A 9 -0.98 -8.59 4.07
N ARG A 10 -1.24 -9.92 4.08
CA ARG A 10 -2.60 -10.46 3.88
C ARG A 10 -3.58 -9.86 4.88
N LYS A 11 -3.21 -9.83 6.17
CA LYS A 11 -4.07 -9.33 7.25
C LYS A 11 -4.38 -7.83 7.07
N ILE A 12 -3.37 -7.01 6.84
CA ILE A 12 -3.52 -5.56 6.64
C ILE A 12 -4.43 -5.27 5.43
N LEU A 13 -4.23 -6.00 4.32
CA LEU A 13 -5.04 -5.81 3.12
C LEU A 13 -6.49 -6.26 3.31
N LEU A 14 -6.74 -7.36 4.02
CA LEU A 14 -8.11 -7.80 4.34
C LEU A 14 -8.82 -6.76 5.20
N GLU A 15 -8.15 -6.24 6.23
CA GLU A 15 -8.69 -5.18 7.09
C GLU A 15 -9.00 -3.91 6.28
N SER A 16 -8.09 -3.52 5.38
CA SER A 16 -8.28 -2.35 4.51
C SER A 16 -9.41 -2.55 3.48
N LEU A 17 -9.71 -3.80 3.11
CA LEU A 17 -10.85 -4.17 2.28
C LEU A 17 -12.15 -4.34 3.08
N ASN A 18 -12.11 -4.15 4.40
CA ASN A 18 -13.21 -4.41 5.32
C ASN A 18 -13.68 -5.88 5.31
N LEU A 19 -12.76 -6.82 5.04
CA LEU A 19 -13.02 -8.26 5.03
C LEU A 19 -12.44 -8.93 6.27
N GLN A 20 -13.22 -9.79 6.93
CA GLN A 20 -12.76 -10.58 8.08
C GLN A 20 -11.90 -11.79 7.66
N GLN A 21 -12.17 -12.33 6.47
CA GLN A 21 -11.48 -13.49 5.91
C GLN A 21 -11.56 -13.47 4.38
N GLU A 22 -10.76 -14.32 3.73
CA GLU A 22 -10.81 -14.52 2.28
C GLU A 22 -12.18 -15.08 1.86
N PRO A 23 -12.85 -14.47 0.86
CA PRO A 23 -14.10 -14.96 0.32
C PRO A 23 -14.00 -16.38 -0.25
N ARG A 24 -15.00 -17.22 0.03
CA ARG A 24 -15.11 -18.58 -0.49
C ARG A 24 -15.85 -18.58 -1.82
N VAL A 25 -15.08 -18.49 -2.89
CA VAL A 25 -15.62 -18.42 -4.25
C VAL A 25 -15.34 -19.69 -5.08
N SER A 26 -16.22 -19.96 -6.04
CA SER A 26 -16.04 -21.05 -7.01
C SER A 26 -15.03 -20.65 -8.10
N MET A 27 -14.00 -21.49 -8.26
CA MET A 27 -12.91 -21.28 -9.22
C MET A 27 -13.38 -21.16 -10.67
N SER A 28 -14.38 -21.95 -11.08
CA SER A 28 -14.83 -22.02 -12.47
C SER A 28 -15.47 -20.72 -12.97
N LYS A 29 -16.17 -19.99 -12.08
CA LYS A 29 -16.78 -18.69 -12.41
C LYS A 29 -15.73 -17.58 -12.51
N MET A 30 -14.75 -17.60 -11.61
CA MET A 30 -13.67 -16.62 -11.52
C MET A 30 -12.67 -16.68 -12.67
N HIS A 31 -12.35 -17.87 -13.15
CA HIS A 31 -11.45 -18.03 -14.30
C HIS A 31 -11.98 -17.30 -15.54
N ASN A 32 -13.28 -17.46 -15.85
CA ASN A 32 -13.90 -16.81 -17.00
C ASN A 32 -13.94 -15.27 -16.85
N LEU A 33 -14.30 -14.78 -15.66
CA LEU A 33 -14.32 -13.33 -15.38
C LEU A 33 -12.94 -12.72 -15.51
N ARG A 34 -11.92 -13.38 -14.96
CA ARG A 34 -10.53 -12.91 -15.01
C ARG A 34 -10.01 -12.84 -16.45
N GLU A 35 -10.28 -13.84 -17.27
CA GLU A 35 -9.84 -13.81 -18.68
C GLU A 35 -10.59 -12.74 -19.49
N GLN A 36 -11.88 -12.53 -19.24
CA GLN A 36 -12.65 -11.42 -19.83
C GLN A 36 -12.08 -10.05 -19.44
N TRP A 37 -11.72 -9.87 -18.16
CA TRP A 37 -11.17 -8.62 -17.66
C TRP A 37 -9.75 -8.35 -18.16
N LYS A 38 -8.88 -9.37 -18.17
CA LYS A 38 -7.54 -9.28 -18.77
C LYS A 38 -7.60 -8.92 -20.25
N ALA A 39 -8.54 -9.50 -21.00
CA ALA A 39 -8.73 -9.17 -22.41
C ALA A 39 -9.16 -7.70 -22.59
N SER A 40 -10.07 -7.20 -21.75
CA SER A 40 -10.51 -5.80 -21.77
C SER A 40 -9.40 -4.82 -21.37
N LEU A 41 -8.60 -5.14 -20.35
CA LEU A 41 -7.44 -4.36 -19.92
C LEU A 41 -6.33 -4.35 -20.96
N ARG A 42 -6.00 -5.49 -21.59
CA ARG A 42 -5.01 -5.56 -22.67
C ARG A 42 -5.42 -4.71 -23.87
N SER A 43 -6.71 -4.62 -24.16
CA SER A 43 -7.25 -3.71 -25.17
C SER A 43 -7.13 -2.24 -24.79
N SER A 44 -6.96 -1.93 -23.50
CA SER A 44 -6.86 -0.55 -22.96
C SER A 44 -5.40 -0.13 -22.68
N LEU A 45 -4.48 -1.09 -22.49
CA LEU A 45 -3.06 -0.89 -22.14
C LEU A 45 -2.12 -0.72 -23.35
N THR A 46 -2.63 -0.58 -24.58
CA THR A 46 -1.80 -0.29 -25.77
C THR A 46 -1.26 1.15 -25.80
N SER A 47 -1.37 1.91 -24.71
CA SER A 47 -0.74 3.23 -24.57
C SER A 47 -0.13 3.44 -23.19
N ALA A 48 1.12 2.99 -23.01
CA ALA A 48 2.20 3.72 -22.33
C ALA A 48 3.35 2.77 -21.92
N PRO A 49 4.59 3.00 -22.36
CA PRO A 49 5.77 2.41 -21.74
C PRO A 49 6.15 3.24 -20.51
N GLY A 50 5.83 2.74 -19.32
CA GLY A 50 6.28 3.33 -18.05
C GLY A 50 7.69 2.86 -17.71
N ASN A 51 8.69 3.69 -17.98
CA ASN A 51 10.07 3.49 -17.54
C ASN A 51 10.15 3.72 -16.02
N SER A 52 10.32 2.65 -15.24
CA SER A 52 10.48 2.73 -13.78
C SER A 52 11.93 3.02 -13.43
N THR A 53 12.28 4.30 -13.33
CA THR A 53 13.51 4.73 -12.65
C THR A 53 13.27 4.67 -11.14
N PHE A 54 14.00 3.81 -10.45
CA PHE A 54 14.02 3.74 -8.99
C PHE A 54 14.63 5.05 -8.44
N PRO A 55 14.00 5.76 -7.48
CA PRO A 55 14.68 6.80 -6.73
C PRO A 55 15.65 6.14 -5.75
N GLU A 56 16.93 6.47 -5.90
CA GLU A 56 18.00 6.11 -4.98
C GLU A 56 17.67 6.52 -3.54
N ASP A 57 18.03 5.63 -2.61
CA ASP A 57 18.02 5.86 -1.17
C ASP A 57 18.79 7.14 -0.81
N SER A 58 18.06 8.16 -0.34
CA SER A 58 18.65 9.30 0.34
C SER A 58 19.24 8.83 1.67
N ARG A 59 20.52 8.43 1.64
CA ARG A 59 21.32 7.93 2.76
C ARG A 59 21.66 9.04 3.78
N ASN A 60 20.68 9.83 4.21
CA ASN A 60 20.86 10.88 5.22
C ASN A 60 19.59 11.17 6.06
N SER A 61 18.48 10.45 5.86
CA SER A 61 17.26 10.60 6.65
C SER A 61 17.15 9.50 7.71
N SER A 62 16.78 9.87 8.95
CA SER A 62 16.42 8.94 10.04
C SER A 62 15.16 8.09 9.74
N CYS A 63 14.50 8.33 8.60
CA CYS A 63 13.30 7.64 8.15
C CYS A 63 13.60 6.85 6.88
N CYS A 64 13.35 5.54 6.93
CA CYS A 64 13.48 4.61 5.82
C CYS A 64 12.12 4.25 5.26
N LYS A 65 12.04 4.28 3.93
CA LYS A 65 10.92 3.75 3.16
C LYS A 65 11.30 2.38 2.62
N GLN A 66 10.64 1.33 3.09
CA GLN A 66 10.79 0.00 2.52
C GLN A 66 9.60 -0.31 1.62
N SER A 67 9.80 -0.24 0.31
CA SER A 67 8.79 -0.60 -0.69
C SER A 67 9.01 -2.00 -1.25
N CYS A 68 7.94 -2.74 -1.47
CA CYS A 68 8.00 -4.03 -2.14
C CYS A 68 6.77 -4.28 -3.00
N GLN A 69 6.94 -4.97 -4.13
CA GLN A 69 5.84 -5.32 -5.01
C GLN A 69 5.24 -6.66 -4.57
N VAL A 70 3.93 -6.67 -4.32
CA VAL A 70 3.17 -7.85 -3.92
C VAL A 70 2.26 -8.24 -5.07
N PHE A 71 2.42 -9.45 -5.59
CA PHE A 71 1.50 -9.97 -6.60
C PHE A 71 0.33 -10.66 -5.93
N ILE A 72 -0.88 -10.42 -6.43
CA ILE A 72 -2.12 -11.03 -5.90
C ILE A 72 -2.07 -12.57 -5.98
N LYS A 73 -1.36 -13.12 -6.98
CA LYS A 73 -1.12 -14.56 -7.10
C LYS A 73 -0.25 -15.12 -5.95
N ASP A 74 0.74 -14.36 -5.49
CA ASP A 74 1.65 -14.79 -4.42
C ASP A 74 0.91 -14.79 -3.08
N LEU A 75 -0.10 -13.93 -2.92
CA LEU A 75 -1.03 -13.97 -1.78
C LEU A 75 -2.02 -15.14 -1.86
N GLY A 76 -2.14 -15.84 -2.99
CA GLY A 76 -3.16 -16.86 -3.22
C GLY A 76 -4.55 -16.28 -3.49
N TRP A 77 -4.65 -14.96 -3.70
CA TRP A 77 -5.90 -14.22 -3.85
C TRP A 77 -6.41 -14.18 -5.29
N GLU A 78 -5.68 -14.78 -6.21
CA GLU A 78 -6.09 -14.89 -7.62
C GLU A 78 -7.43 -15.60 -7.84
N ARG A 79 -7.86 -16.36 -6.83
CA ARG A 79 -9.12 -17.09 -6.83
C ARG A 79 -10.32 -16.19 -6.66
N TRP A 80 -10.18 -15.02 -6.05
CA TRP A 80 -11.31 -14.13 -5.71
C TRP A 80 -11.07 -12.66 -6.06
N VAL A 81 -9.82 -12.22 -6.18
CA VAL A 81 -9.47 -10.87 -6.67
C VAL A 81 -9.28 -10.91 -8.18
N VAL A 82 -9.89 -9.95 -8.87
CA VAL A 82 -9.77 -9.76 -10.34
C VAL A 82 -8.74 -8.67 -10.65
N TYR A 83 -8.72 -7.58 -9.89
CA TYR A 83 -7.79 -6.45 -10.05
C TYR A 83 -7.47 -5.83 -8.68
N PRO A 84 -6.25 -5.33 -8.43
CA PRO A 84 -5.10 -5.26 -9.35
C PRO A 84 -4.38 -6.60 -9.53
N GLU A 85 -3.40 -6.68 -10.45
CA GLU A 85 -2.53 -7.87 -10.57
C GLU A 85 -1.39 -7.87 -9.55
N SER A 86 -0.94 -6.68 -9.19
CA SER A 86 0.07 -6.45 -8.14
C SER A 86 -0.17 -5.09 -7.49
N ILE A 87 0.32 -4.93 -6.26
CA ILE A 87 0.35 -3.67 -5.53
C ILE A 87 1.76 -3.36 -5.06
N THR A 88 2.04 -2.08 -4.85
CA THR A 88 3.23 -1.65 -4.13
C THR A 88 2.87 -1.51 -2.65
N PHE A 89 3.48 -2.32 -1.80
CA PHE A 89 3.31 -2.23 -0.36
C PHE A 89 4.50 -1.48 0.24
N VAL A 90 4.23 -0.46 1.05
CA VAL A 90 5.27 0.38 1.67
C VAL A 90 5.17 0.29 3.18
N GLN A 91 6.31 0.05 3.82
CA GLN A 91 6.45 0.13 5.27
C GLN A 91 7.42 1.25 5.64
N CYS A 92 6.99 2.13 6.54
CA CYS A 92 7.82 3.18 7.10
C CYS A 92 8.54 2.66 8.34
N ARG A 93 9.84 2.92 8.47
CA ARG A 93 10.63 2.53 9.63
C ARG A 93 11.63 3.62 9.99
N SER A 94 11.81 3.85 11.30
CA SER A 94 12.94 4.62 11.78
C SER A 94 14.26 3.87 11.55
N CYS A 95 15.19 4.49 10.83
CA CYS A 95 16.52 3.98 10.56
C CYS A 95 17.55 5.10 10.79
N GLY A 96 18.04 5.21 12.03
CA GLY A 96 19.12 6.13 12.37
C GLY A 96 20.16 5.41 13.22
N SER A 97 21.44 5.71 12.99
CA SER A 97 22.48 5.42 13.97
C SER A 97 22.21 6.26 15.22
N GLU A 98 22.33 5.64 16.40
CA GLU A 98 22.17 6.20 17.75
C GLU A 98 22.63 7.66 17.86
N SER A 99 21.75 8.57 17.47
CA SER A 99 21.83 9.98 17.74
C SER A 99 20.59 10.25 18.57
N THR A 100 20.83 10.79 19.75
CA THR A 100 19.86 11.13 20.81
C THR A 100 18.84 12.19 20.39
N ASP A 101 18.56 12.32 19.10
CA ASP A 101 17.63 13.27 18.54
C ASP A 101 16.24 12.65 18.39
N VAL A 102 15.24 13.40 18.86
CA VAL A 102 13.80 13.11 18.78
C VAL A 102 13.35 12.77 17.34
N SER A 103 14.17 13.13 16.35
CA SER A 103 14.09 12.79 14.92
C SER A 103 14.10 11.29 14.58
N ALA A 104 14.45 10.39 15.50
CA ALA A 104 14.25 8.96 15.30
C ALA A 104 12.78 8.51 15.50
N GLN A 105 11.93 9.31 16.12
CA GLN A 105 10.53 8.94 16.44
C GLN A 105 9.49 9.48 15.45
N CYS A 106 9.91 10.19 14.39
CA CYS A 106 9.01 10.91 13.50
C CYS A 106 8.57 10.16 12.23
N CYS A 107 9.16 9.01 11.92
CA CYS A 107 8.92 8.34 10.63
C CYS A 107 7.50 7.76 10.52
N LYS A 108 6.64 8.42 9.74
CA LYS A 108 5.24 8.06 9.52
C LYS A 108 4.88 8.11 8.03
N PRO A 109 3.79 7.46 7.61
CA PRO A 109 3.24 7.64 6.26
C PRO A 109 2.87 9.10 6.01
N THR A 110 3.34 9.67 4.90
CA THR A 110 3.06 11.07 4.52
C THR A 110 2.08 11.17 3.36
N THR A 111 2.12 10.20 2.44
CA THR A 111 1.24 10.16 1.28
C THR A 111 0.71 8.76 1.04
N HIS A 112 -0.49 8.68 0.47
CA HIS A 112 -1.18 7.44 0.14
C HIS A 112 -1.69 7.45 -1.30
N ASP A 113 -1.72 6.27 -1.92
CA ASP A 113 -2.36 6.03 -3.20
C ASP A 113 -3.68 5.30 -3.00
N ILE A 114 -4.71 5.72 -3.74
CA ILE A 114 -6.01 5.04 -3.76
C ILE A 114 -5.97 3.99 -4.85
N VAL A 115 -5.95 2.72 -4.44
CA VAL A 115 -5.89 1.57 -5.35
C VAL A 115 -7.26 0.90 -5.42
N PRO A 116 -7.89 0.82 -6.61
CA PRO A 116 -9.14 0.11 -6.75
C PRO A 116 -8.90 -1.41 -6.69
N PHE A 117 -9.71 -2.09 -5.89
CA PHE A 117 -9.78 -3.54 -5.81
C PHE A 117 -11.11 -4.02 -6.39
N VAL A 118 -11.03 -4.83 -7.43
CA VAL A 118 -12.18 -5.55 -7.99
C VAL A 118 -12.06 -7.00 -7.55
N TYR A 119 -13.04 -7.48 -6.80
CA TYR A 119 -13.04 -8.84 -6.28
C TYR A 119 -14.45 -9.42 -6.23
N MET A 120 -14.55 -10.73 -6.05
CA MET A 120 -15.81 -11.43 -5.90
C MET A 120 -16.01 -11.81 -4.43
N ASP A 121 -17.17 -11.49 -3.88
CA ASP A 121 -17.53 -11.79 -2.50
C ASP A 121 -18.09 -13.22 -2.31
N ASP A 122 -18.41 -13.58 -1.06
CA ASP A 122 -19.00 -14.88 -0.71
C ASP A 122 -20.35 -15.13 -1.41
N TRP A 123 -21.05 -14.08 -1.80
CA TRP A 123 -22.33 -14.13 -2.51
C TRP A 123 -22.16 -14.20 -4.03
N SER A 124 -20.93 -14.35 -4.52
CA SER A 124 -20.59 -14.38 -5.94
C SER A 124 -20.93 -13.09 -6.71
N SER A 125 -20.92 -11.96 -6.01
CA SER A 125 -21.11 -10.61 -6.55
C SER A 125 -19.76 -9.93 -6.78
N LEU A 126 -19.65 -9.18 -7.89
CA LEU A 126 -18.46 -8.39 -8.17
C LEU A 126 -18.52 -7.09 -7.36
N VAL A 127 -17.53 -6.87 -6.52
CA VAL A 127 -17.38 -5.71 -5.65
C VAL A 127 -16.20 -4.88 -6.13
N LEU A 128 -16.43 -3.57 -6.29
CA LEU A 128 -15.37 -2.57 -6.46
C LEU A 128 -15.19 -1.84 -5.14
N SER A 129 -14.03 -2.02 -4.52
CA SER A 129 -13.60 -1.30 -3.32
C SER A 129 -12.37 -0.45 -3.64
N SER A 130 -12.07 0.53 -2.80
CA SER A 130 -10.89 1.38 -2.93
C SER A 130 -10.07 1.28 -1.64
N VAL A 131 -8.79 0.96 -1.78
CA VAL A 131 -7.87 0.78 -0.66
C VAL A 131 -6.82 1.88 -0.67
N SER A 132 -6.61 2.53 0.47
CA SER A 132 -5.56 3.54 0.65
C SER A 132 -4.25 2.87 1.05
N LEU A 133 -3.27 2.81 0.15
CA LEU A 133 -1.95 2.23 0.40
C LEU A 133 -0.89 3.32 0.57
N ILE A 134 0.04 3.13 1.49
CA ILE A 134 1.13 4.08 1.73
C ILE A 134 2.02 4.17 0.48
N ARG A 135 2.37 5.39 0.05
CA ARG A 135 3.31 5.64 -1.05
C ARG A 135 4.63 6.21 -0.56
N GLU A 136 4.60 7.14 0.39
CA GLU A 136 5.80 7.77 0.94
C GLU A 136 5.80 7.81 2.45
N CYS A 137 7.01 7.84 3.00
CA CYS A 137 7.30 7.95 4.41
C CYS A 137 8.10 9.23 4.62
N GLY A 138 7.86 9.89 5.73
CA GLY A 138 8.61 11.07 6.11
C GLY A 138 8.43 11.41 7.57
N CYS A 139 9.09 12.49 7.96
CA CYS A 139 8.89 13.15 9.23
C CYS A 139 8.16 14.45 8.94
N ASP A 140 7.11 14.73 9.70
CA ASP A 140 6.44 16.02 9.62
C ASP A 140 7.35 17.09 10.26
N PRO A 141 7.77 18.14 9.54
CA PRO A 141 8.60 19.19 10.12
C PRO A 141 7.83 20.18 11.00
N GLY A 142 6.53 19.98 11.28
CA GLY A 142 5.70 21.00 11.94
C GLY A 142 4.93 20.55 13.19
N GLU A 143 5.61 20.51 14.33
CA GLU A 143 5.06 21.10 15.56
C GLU A 143 6.18 21.96 16.17
N GLU A 144 6.49 23.07 15.51
CA GLU A 144 7.14 24.19 16.18
C GLU A 144 6.10 24.70 17.17
N THR A 145 6.19 24.21 18.41
CA THR A 145 5.44 24.73 19.55
C THR A 145 5.55 26.23 19.52
N GLN A 146 4.44 26.91 19.20
CA GLN A 146 4.33 28.35 19.33
C GLN A 146 4.71 28.69 20.77
N ASP A 147 5.84 29.38 20.90
CA ASP A 147 6.25 30.06 22.13
C ASP A 147 5.10 31.00 22.52
N PRO A 148 4.38 30.78 23.63
CA PRO A 148 3.43 31.78 24.07
C PRO A 148 4.26 32.91 24.66
N GLU A 149 4.33 34.01 23.89
CA GLU A 149 4.65 35.35 24.38
C GLU A 149 4.15 35.51 25.82
N VAL A 150 5.08 35.53 26.78
CA VAL A 150 4.81 35.94 28.15
C VAL A 150 4.56 37.45 28.11
N MET A 151 3.33 37.81 27.77
CA MET A 151 2.79 39.15 27.96
C MET A 151 2.62 39.34 29.47
N THR A 152 3.62 39.97 30.10
CA THR A 152 3.55 40.38 31.51
C THR A 152 3.11 41.84 31.58
N PRO A 153 1.98 42.14 32.23
CA PRO A 153 1.70 43.48 32.73
C PRO A 153 2.06 43.54 34.22
N SER A 154 2.90 44.49 34.62
CA SER A 154 2.92 45.12 35.95
C SER A 154 3.74 46.41 35.90
#